data_AF-A0A2H9PNR1-F1
#
_entry.id   AF-A0A2H9PNR1-F1
#
_cell.length_a   1.000
_cell.length_b   1.000
_cell.length_c   1.000
_cell.angle_alpha   90.00
_cell.angle_beta   90.00
_cell.angle_gamma   90.00
#
_symmetry.space_group_name_H-M   'P 1'
#
loop_
_entity.id
_entity.type
_entity.pdbx_description
1 polymer ?
#
loop_
_entity_poly.entity_id
_entity_poly.type
_entity_poly.pdbx_seq_one_letter_code
_entity_poly.pdbx_strand_id
1 'polypeptide(L)'
;MSIAENYKKIRKEIPGHVTLVVAAKQRTKEELEEVIDAGATDLGENYVQEVQEMHEQLGEIAKKAKWHMIGNLQTNKINKASG
;
A
#
# COMPACT_ATOMS: atom_id res chain seq x y z
N MET A 1 -2.87 -12.94 -16.11
CA MET A 1 -2.67 -11.50 -15.91
C MET A 1 -2.02 -11.33 -14.56
N SER A 2 -0.78 -10.89 -14.57
CA SER A 2 -0.03 -10.60 -13.34
C SER A 2 -0.55 -9.32 -12.67
N ILE A 3 -0.32 -9.17 -11.37
CA ILE A 3 -0.63 -7.94 -10.61
C ILE A 3 0.12 -6.76 -11.22
N ALA A 4 1.36 -6.96 -11.66
CA ALA A 4 2.15 -5.97 -12.38
C ALA A 4 1.47 -5.44 -13.66
N GLU A 5 0.87 -6.33 -14.46
CA GLU A 5 0.19 -5.93 -15.70
C GLU A 5 -1.06 -5.10 -15.40
N ASN A 6 -1.84 -5.53 -14.41
CA ASN A 6 -3.02 -4.81 -13.96
C ASN A 6 -2.66 -3.42 -13.42
N TYR A 7 -1.61 -3.32 -12.59
CA TYR A 7 -1.12 -2.04 -12.08
C TYR A 7 -0.71 -1.10 -13.23
N LYS A 8 0.09 -1.59 -14.18
CA LYS A 8 0.53 -0.79 -15.34
C LYS A 8 -0.64 -0.32 -16.20
N LYS A 9 -1.66 -1.16 -16.39
CA LYS A 9 -2.87 -0.79 -17.12
C LYS A 9 -3.62 0.34 -16.42
N ILE A 10 -3.93 0.17 -15.14
CA ILE A 10 -4.61 1.19 -14.32
C ILE A 10 -3.79 2.49 -14.26
N ARG A 11 -2.46 2.39 -14.10
CA ARG A 11 -1.57 3.55 -14.06
C ARG A 11 -1.58 4.35 -15.36
N LYS A 12 -1.78 3.69 -16.51
CA LYS A 12 -1.93 4.35 -17.82
C LYS A 12 -3.29 5.04 -17.98
N GLU A 13 -4.34 4.50 -17.37
CA GLU A 13 -5.69 5.08 -17.42
C GLU A 13 -5.85 6.28 -16.47
N ILE A 14 -4.98 6.38 -15.45
CA ILE A 14 -5.04 7.42 -14.42
C ILE A 14 -4.04 8.55 -14.70
N PRO A 15 -4.44 9.83 -14.58
CA PRO A 15 -3.55 10.96 -14.77
C PRO A 15 -2.31 10.94 -13.86
N GLY A 16 -1.21 11.50 -14.34
CA GLY A 16 0.07 11.54 -13.62
C GLY A 16 0.01 12.22 -12.24
N HIS A 17 -0.93 13.14 -12.05
CA HIS A 17 -1.14 13.90 -10.80
C HIS A 17 -1.89 13.12 -9.71
N VAL A 18 -2.50 11.98 -10.05
CA VAL A 18 -3.22 11.15 -9.08
C VAL A 18 -2.26 10.12 -8.49
N THR A 19 -2.21 10.07 -7.16
CA THR A 19 -1.45 9.06 -6.42
C THR A 19 -2.22 7.75 -6.37
N LEU A 20 -1.59 6.67 -6.83
CA LEU A 20 -2.13 5.32 -6.77
C LEU A 20 -1.57 4.62 -5.53
N VAL A 21 -2.43 4.45 -4.53
CA VAL A 21 -2.08 3.71 -3.30
C VAL A 21 -2.56 2.27 -3.45
N VAL A 22 -1.64 1.31 -3.47
CA VAL A 22 -1.96 -0.11 -3.59
C VAL A 22 -2.32 -0.64 -2.20
N ALA A 23 -3.57 -1.06 -2.01
CA ALA A 23 -3.99 -1.68 -0.76
C ALA A 23 -3.35 -3.07 -0.61
N ALA A 24 -2.43 -3.18 0.35
CA ALA A 24 -1.60 -4.34 0.60
C ALA A 24 -2.21 -5.32 1.65
N LYS A 25 -3.38 -4.97 2.21
CA LYS A 25 -4.11 -5.80 3.20
C LYS A 25 -4.24 -7.26 2.78
N GLN A 26 -3.80 -8.19 3.64
CA GLN A 26 -3.88 -9.63 3.41
C GLN A 26 -3.20 -10.13 2.11
N ARG A 27 -2.26 -9.39 1.53
CA ARG A 27 -1.49 -9.81 0.36
C ARG A 27 -0.18 -10.47 0.77
N THR A 28 0.34 -11.38 -0.05
CA THR A 28 1.63 -12.01 0.23
C THR A 28 2.79 -11.12 -0.20
N LYS A 29 3.99 -11.39 0.35
CA LYS A 29 5.21 -10.67 -0.04
C LYS A 29 5.49 -10.73 -1.55
N GLU A 30 5.17 -11.84 -2.21
CA GLU A 30 5.39 -12.03 -3.65
C GLU A 30 4.48 -11.09 -4.47
N GLU A 31 3.22 -10.93 -4.05
CA GLU A 31 2.29 -9.99 -4.69
C GLU A 31 2.76 -8.54 -4.52
N LEU A 32 3.32 -8.20 -3.35
CA LEU A 32 3.86 -6.87 -3.07
C LEU A 32 5.16 -6.60 -3.83
N GLU A 33 6.07 -7.57 -3.90
CA GLU A 33 7.28 -7.45 -4.69
C GLU A 33 6.94 -7.24 -6.18
N GLU A 34 5.99 -7.99 -6.71
CA GLU A 34 5.55 -7.87 -8.10
C GLU A 34 4.96 -6.47 -8.41
N VAL A 35 4.18 -5.89 -7.49
CA VAL A 35 3.60 -4.55 -7.70
C VAL A 35 4.63 -3.44 -7.51
N ILE A 36 5.58 -3.58 -6.57
CA ILE A 36 6.68 -2.63 -6.36
C ILE A 36 7.60 -2.63 -7.59
N ASP A 37 7.94 -3.81 -8.12
CA ASP A 37 8.73 -3.94 -9.36
C ASP A 37 7.97 -3.36 -10.58
N ALA A 38 6.64 -3.48 -10.59
CA ALA A 38 5.81 -2.83 -11.60
C ALA A 38 5.84 -1.29 -11.56
N GLY A 39 6.40 -0.70 -10.50
CA GLY A 39 6.53 0.74 -10.30
C GLY A 39 5.52 1.33 -9.32
N ALA A 40 4.95 0.52 -8.42
CA ALA A 40 4.17 1.04 -7.30
C ALA A 40 5.08 1.70 -6.27
N THR A 41 4.81 2.97 -6.00
CA THR A 41 5.56 3.78 -5.03
C THR A 41 4.82 3.97 -3.73
N ASP A 42 3.52 3.67 -3.67
CA ASP A 42 2.67 3.93 -2.53
C ASP A 42 1.86 2.67 -2.21
N LEU A 43 2.10 2.11 -1.03
CA LEU A 43 1.43 0.93 -0.49
C LEU A 43 0.57 1.35 0.71
N GLY A 44 -0.62 0.77 0.83
CA GLY A 44 -1.58 1.09 1.86
C GLY A 44 -1.87 -0.14 2.72
N GLU A 45 -1.56 -0.07 4.01
CA GLU A 45 -1.85 -1.15 4.97
C GLU A 45 -2.83 -0.76 6.07
N ASN A 46 -3.50 -1.78 6.62
CA ASN A 46 -4.49 -1.56 7.67
C ASN A 46 -3.90 -1.59 9.08
N TYR A 47 -2.94 -2.47 9.31
CA TYR A 47 -2.36 -2.70 10.63
C TYR A 47 -0.86 -2.44 10.60
N VAL A 48 -0.35 -1.72 11.61
CA VAL A 48 1.08 -1.43 11.73
C VAL A 48 1.93 -2.70 11.88
N GLN A 49 1.35 -3.77 12.46
CA GLN A 49 2.02 -5.06 12.60
C GLN A 49 2.26 -5.72 11.24
N GLU A 50 1.28 -5.68 10.34
CA GLU A 50 1.43 -6.18 8.97
C GLU A 50 2.49 -5.37 8.20
N VAL A 51 2.50 -4.04 8.36
CA VAL A 51 3.54 -3.19 7.76
C VAL A 51 4.93 -3.61 8.25
N GLN A 52 5.12 -3.80 9.56
CA GLN A 52 6.42 -4.19 10.11
C GLN A 52 6.87 -5.56 9.60
N GLU A 53 5.95 -6.53 9.59
CA GLU A 53 6.25 -7.87 9.09
C GLU A 53 6.62 -7.85 7.61
N MET A 54 5.86 -7.14 6.78
CA MET A 54 6.16 -6.97 5.36
C MET A 54 7.45 -6.19 5.13
N HIS A 55 7.72 -5.18 5.94
CA HIS A 55 8.96 -4.41 5.85
C HIS A 55 10.19 -5.24 6.23
N GLU A 56 10.05 -6.20 7.16
CA GLU A 56 11.10 -7.15 7.49
C GLU A 56 11.28 -8.19 6.38
N GLN A 57 10.18 -8.72 5.82
CA GLN A 57 10.21 -9.70 4.74
C GLN A 57 10.74 -9.14 3.41
N LEU A 58 10.35 -7.91 3.05
CA LEU A 58 10.76 -7.24 1.82
C LEU A 58 12.12 -6.51 1.97
N GLY A 59 12.54 -6.21 3.20
CA GLY A 59 13.84 -5.60 3.50
C GLY A 59 14.09 -4.29 2.73
N GLU A 60 15.10 -4.29 1.86
CA GLU A 60 15.47 -3.13 1.03
C GLU A 60 14.38 -2.77 0.01
N ILE A 61 13.55 -3.73 -0.43
CA ILE A 61 12.47 -3.50 -1.39
C ILE A 61 11.37 -2.64 -0.76
N ALA A 62 11.08 -2.85 0.53
CA ALA A 62 10.11 -2.04 1.26
C ALA A 62 10.46 -0.55 1.26
N LYS A 63 11.76 -0.20 1.22
CA LYS A 63 12.24 1.20 1.18
C LYS A 63 12.00 1.89 -0.16
N LYS A 64 11.75 1.12 -1.23
CA LYS A 64 11.41 1.67 -2.56
C LYS A 64 9.97 2.20 -2.62
N ALA A 65 9.12 1.79 -1.68
CA ALA A 65 7.74 2.21 -1.59
C ALA A 65 7.47 2.98 -0.29
N LYS A 66 6.49 3.88 -0.34
CA LYS A 66 5.94 4.61 0.79
C LYS A 66 4.79 3.82 1.38
N TRP A 67 4.86 3.54 2.66
CA TRP A 67 3.82 2.84 3.38
C TRP A 67 2.87 3.84 4.03
N HIS A 68 1.62 3.79 3.61
CA HIS A 68 0.52 4.57 4.12
C HIS A 68 -0.33 3.67 5.00
N MET A 69 -0.70 4.14 6.18
CA MET A 69 -1.68 3.43 6.99
C MET A 69 -3.07 3.87 6.52
N ILE A 70 -3.72 3.06 5.68
CA ILE A 70 -5.09 3.29 5.18
C ILE A 70 -6.15 2.58 6.05
N GLY A 71 -5.69 1.83 7.05
CA GLY A 71 -6.53 1.19 8.04
C GLY A 71 -7.40 2.15 8.81
N ASN A 72 -8.54 1.63 9.24
CA ASN A 72 -9.50 2.37 10.02
C ASN A 72 -8.80 2.85 11.30
N LEU A 73 -8.43 4.14 11.38
CA LEU A 73 -8.37 4.83 12.65
C LEU A 73 -9.80 4.75 13.18
N GLN A 74 -10.12 3.70 13.96
CA GLN A 74 -11.48 3.40 14.37
C GLN A 74 -12.19 4.71 14.72
N THR A 75 -13.20 5.07 13.91
CA THR A 75 -13.97 6.31 14.04
C THR A 75 -14.64 6.43 15.43
N ASN A 76 -14.60 5.38 16.25
CA ASN A 76 -14.96 5.37 17.67
C ASN A 76 -14.04 6.20 18.60
N LYS A 77 -13.04 6.91 18.10
CA LYS A 77 -12.32 7.94 18.90
C LYS A 77 -12.38 9.36 18.32
N ILE A 78 -13.28 9.66 17.39
CA ILE A 78 -13.48 11.05 16.91
C ILE A 78 -14.44 11.86 17.82
N ASN A 79 -15.19 11.20 18.72
CA ASN A 79 -16.10 11.88 19.66
C ASN A 79 -15.45 12.53 20.90
N LYS A 80 -14.15 12.86 20.89
CA LYS A 80 -13.50 13.61 22.00
C LYS A 80 -12.51 14.69 21.54
N ALA A 81 -12.83 15.42 20.48
CA ALA A 81 -12.11 16.64 20.12
C ALA A 81 -13.03 17.80 19.70
N SER A 82 -14.28 17.79 20.17
CA SER A 82 -15.18 18.96 20.12
C SER A 82 -16.14 18.84 21.30
N GLY A 83 -15.82 19.58 22.37
CA GLY A 83 -16.49 19.55 23.66
C GLY A 83 -15.55 20.09 24.74
#